data_AF-B6BEI0-F1
#
_entry.id   AF-B6BEI0-F1
#
_cell.length_a   1.000
_cell.length_b   1.000
_cell.length_c   1.000
_cell.angle_alpha   90.00
_cell.angle_beta   90.00
_cell.angle_gamma   90.00
#
_symmetry.space_group_name_H-M   'P 1'
#
loop_
_entity.id
_entity.type
_entity.pdbx_description
1 polymer ?
#
loop_
_entity_poly.entity_id
_entity_poly.type
_entity_poly.pdbx_seq_one_letter_code
_entity_poly.pdbx_strand_id
1 'polypeptide(L)'
;MDEAIELERDLSHSMSWDPASSGFAEAAENRWQDCLQLASDVFSAPTSSAEDQPLQRMAMLMHFLIEATSPDEALHFQQLMYAHRDLFSTTDPGVRQALNHAARQVDAIVEMAVTAPEFAPV
;
A
#
# COMPACT_ATOMS: atom_id res chain seq x y z
N MET A 1 27.04 8.76 32.55
CA MET A 1 26.16 7.72 31.98
C MET A 1 24.72 8.23 31.92
N ASP A 2 24.25 9.00 32.91
CA ASP A 2 22.92 9.63 32.89
C ASP A 2 22.74 10.74 31.83
N GLU A 3 23.75 11.58 31.56
CA GLU A 3 23.64 12.67 30.56
C GLU A 3 23.42 12.17 29.12
N ALA A 4 23.95 11.00 28.78
CA ALA A 4 23.76 10.40 27.45
C ALA A 4 22.32 9.86 27.27
N ILE A 5 21.75 9.32 28.35
CA ILE A 5 20.37 8.81 28.37
C ILE A 5 19.38 9.99 28.36
N GLU A 6 19.68 11.07 29.07
CA GLU A 6 18.87 12.30 29.03
C GLU A 6 18.93 12.99 27.66
N LEU A 7 20.09 13.00 27.00
CA LEU A 7 20.24 13.53 25.63
C LEU A 7 19.47 12.70 24.59
N GLU A 8 19.50 11.36 24.68
CA GLU A 8 18.69 10.50 23.81
C GLU A 8 17.19 10.71 24.05
N ARG A 9 16.78 10.87 25.31
CA ARG A 9 15.38 11.19 25.65
C ARG A 9 14.96 12.55 25.09
N ASP A 10 15.78 13.58 25.23
CA ASP A 10 15.51 14.91 24.68
C ASP A 10 15.44 14.91 23.14
N LEU A 11 16.30 14.14 22.47
CA LEU A 11 16.27 13.98 21.01
C LEU A 11 15.03 13.18 20.54
N SER A 12 14.61 12.18 21.30
CA SER A 12 13.39 11.41 21.00
C SER A 12 12.12 12.27 21.10
N HIS A 13 12.13 13.29 21.98
CA HIS A 13 11.05 14.27 22.11
C HIS A 13 11.19 15.47 21.15
N SER A 14 12.39 15.80 20.66
CA SER A 14 12.56 16.89 19.70
C SER A 14 12.04 16.53 18.30
N MET A 15 12.10 15.25 17.92
CA MET A 15 11.57 14.78 16.63
C MET A 15 10.04 14.66 16.58
N SER A 16 9.33 14.69 17.72
CA SER A 16 7.86 14.69 17.75
C SER A 16 7.25 16.08 17.52
N TRP A 17 8.08 17.14 17.53
CA TRP A 17 7.67 18.53 17.33
C TRP A 17 8.49 19.25 16.25
N ASP A 18 9.24 18.53 15.41
CA ASP A 18 9.91 19.14 14.26
C ASP A 18 8.83 19.70 13.31
N PRO A 19 8.77 21.03 13.09
CA PRO A 19 7.82 21.63 12.17
C PRO A 19 7.97 21.07 10.75
N ALA A 20 9.15 20.57 10.38
CA ALA A 20 9.38 19.95 9.09
C ALA A 20 8.68 18.60 8.93
N SER A 21 8.40 17.87 10.02
CA SER A 21 7.61 16.63 10.02
C SER A 21 6.18 16.81 10.56
N SER A 22 5.86 18.01 11.05
CA SER A 22 4.49 18.37 11.43
C SER A 22 3.55 18.23 10.21
N GLY A 23 2.44 17.53 10.40
CA GLY A 23 1.47 17.24 9.34
C GLY A 23 1.77 16.01 8.48
N PHE A 24 2.88 15.29 8.66
CA PHE A 24 3.16 14.06 7.89
C PHE A 24 2.12 12.97 8.13
N ALA A 25 1.66 12.78 9.37
CA ALA A 25 0.63 11.80 9.67
C ALA A 25 -0.70 12.14 8.98
N GLU A 26 -1.12 13.41 9.02
CA GLU A 26 -2.34 13.88 8.34
C GLU A 26 -2.21 13.78 6.81
N ALA A 27 -1.05 14.15 6.27
CA ALA A 27 -0.77 14.02 4.84
C ALA A 27 -0.76 12.55 4.39
N ALA A 28 -0.19 11.65 5.20
CA ALA A 28 -0.18 10.22 4.95
C ALA A 28 -1.61 9.65 4.97
N GLU A 29 -2.42 10.02 5.97
CA GLU A 29 -3.83 9.63 6.05
C GLU A 29 -4.62 10.14 4.84
N ASN A 30 -4.46 11.41 4.46
CA ASN A 30 -5.13 11.95 3.27
C ASN A 30 -4.74 11.19 2.00
N ARG A 31 -3.45 10.84 1.85
CA ARG A 31 -2.99 10.03 0.72
C ARG A 31 -3.52 8.60 0.75
N TRP A 32 -3.65 8.02 1.94
CA TRP A 32 -4.29 6.72 2.14
C TRP A 32 -5.74 6.76 1.62
N GLN A 33 -6.51 7.76 2.06
CA GLN A 33 -7.90 7.95 1.62
C GLN A 33 -8.00 8.19 0.11
N ASP A 34 -7.12 9.01 -0.47
CA ASP A 34 -7.04 9.24 -1.91
C ASP A 34 -6.82 7.92 -2.67
N CYS A 35 -5.90 7.07 -2.21
CA CYS A 35 -5.61 5.78 -2.83
C CYS A 35 -6.80 4.82 -2.75
N LEU A 36 -7.49 4.75 -1.60
CA LEU A 36 -8.70 3.94 -1.44
C LEU A 36 -9.82 4.39 -2.36
N GLN A 37 -10.01 5.72 -2.50
CA GLN A 37 -11.02 6.28 -3.38
C GLN A 37 -10.70 5.98 -4.84
N LEU A 38 -9.45 6.19 -5.27
CA LEU A 38 -9.03 5.88 -6.64
C LEU A 38 -9.20 4.39 -6.98
N ALA A 39 -8.84 3.49 -6.07
CA ALA A 39 -9.05 2.06 -6.26
C ALA A 39 -10.55 1.74 -6.39
N SER A 40 -11.37 2.31 -5.51
CA SER A 40 -12.83 2.16 -5.52
C SER A 40 -13.48 2.65 -6.81
N ASP A 41 -13.06 3.81 -7.30
CA ASP A 41 -13.56 4.38 -8.54
C ASP A 41 -13.23 3.47 -9.73
N VAL A 42 -12.02 2.92 -9.79
CA VAL A 42 -11.61 2.03 -10.88
C VAL A 42 -12.40 0.72 -10.87
N PHE A 43 -12.52 0.03 -9.73
CA PHE A 43 -13.23 -1.26 -9.72
C PHE A 43 -14.75 -1.11 -9.77
N SER A 44 -15.30 0.06 -9.39
CA SER A 44 -16.74 0.36 -9.48
C SER A 44 -17.15 0.97 -10.82
N ALA A 45 -16.19 1.33 -11.68
CA ALA A 45 -16.48 1.91 -12.98
C ALA A 45 -17.27 0.92 -13.88
N PRO A 46 -18.20 1.40 -14.72
CA PRO A 46 -18.87 0.54 -15.69
C PRO A 46 -17.87 -0.09 -16.66
N THR A 47 -17.87 -1.43 -16.73
CA THR A 47 -17.06 -2.18 -17.69
C THR A 47 -17.53 -1.89 -19.12
N SER A 48 -16.66 -1.29 -19.93
CA SER A 48 -16.94 -0.90 -21.31
C SER A 48 -16.25 -1.81 -22.32
N SER A 49 -15.15 -2.47 -21.90
CA SER A 49 -14.36 -3.39 -22.70
C SER A 49 -14.01 -4.67 -21.91
N ALA A 50 -13.56 -5.73 -22.60
CA ALA A 50 -13.12 -6.95 -21.91
C ALA A 50 -11.81 -6.71 -21.14
N GLU A 51 -11.00 -5.78 -21.64
CA GLU A 51 -9.70 -5.38 -21.11
C GLU A 51 -9.81 -4.56 -19.81
N ASP A 52 -11.00 -4.03 -19.50
CA ASP A 52 -11.26 -3.33 -18.24
C ASP A 52 -11.30 -4.32 -17.06
N GLN A 53 -11.70 -5.58 -17.28
CA GLN A 53 -11.90 -6.52 -16.17
C GLN A 53 -10.60 -6.84 -15.40
N PRO A 54 -9.46 -7.12 -16.06
CA PRO A 54 -8.19 -7.27 -15.34
C PRO A 54 -7.80 -6.04 -14.52
N LEU A 55 -8.08 -4.83 -15.02
CA LEU A 55 -7.80 -3.58 -14.29
C LEU A 55 -8.70 -3.44 -13.06
N GLN A 56 -9.98 -3.72 -13.20
CA GLN A 56 -10.94 -3.68 -12.10
C GLN A 56 -10.57 -4.70 -11.01
N ARG A 57 -10.17 -5.92 -11.39
CA ARG A 57 -9.69 -6.93 -10.44
C ARG A 57 -8.42 -6.48 -9.73
N MET A 58 -7.48 -5.90 -10.46
CA MET A 58 -6.23 -5.38 -9.87
C MET A 58 -6.53 -4.22 -8.91
N ALA A 59 -7.44 -3.31 -9.25
CA ALA A 59 -7.85 -2.22 -8.38
C ALA A 59 -8.55 -2.73 -7.10
N MET A 60 -9.43 -3.73 -7.22
CA MET A 60 -10.05 -4.39 -6.07
C MET A 60 -8.99 -5.06 -5.17
N LEU A 61 -8.02 -5.75 -5.75
CA LEU A 61 -6.90 -6.34 -4.99
C LEU A 61 -6.10 -5.26 -4.25
N MET A 62 -5.77 -4.15 -4.91
CA MET A 62 -5.04 -3.04 -4.30
C MET A 62 -5.83 -2.37 -3.18
N HIS A 63 -7.15 -2.24 -3.32
CA HIS A 63 -8.02 -1.72 -2.26
C HIS A 63 -7.88 -2.58 -0.98
N PHE A 64 -8.06 -3.90 -1.09
CA PHE A 64 -7.90 -4.80 0.05
C PHE A 64 -6.47 -4.83 0.60
N LEU A 65 -5.46 -4.71 -0.28
CA LEU A 65 -4.06 -4.67 0.16
C LEU A 65 -3.76 -3.40 0.97
N ILE A 66 -4.31 -2.25 0.59
CA ILE A 66 -4.16 -1.00 1.35
C ILE A 66 -4.86 -1.12 2.70
N GLU A 67 -6.04 -1.74 2.76
CA GLU A 67 -6.78 -1.96 4.01
C GLU A 67 -6.27 -3.15 4.85
N ALA A 68 -5.26 -3.88 4.38
CA ALA A 68 -4.74 -5.04 5.09
C ALA A 68 -4.21 -4.63 6.47
N THR A 69 -4.66 -5.35 7.49
CA THR A 69 -4.36 -5.05 8.91
C THR A 69 -3.18 -5.85 9.44
N SER A 70 -2.67 -6.80 8.65
CA SER A 70 -1.54 -7.65 9.01
C SER A 70 -0.66 -8.03 7.81
N PRO A 71 0.63 -8.33 8.04
CA PRO A 71 1.50 -8.84 6.98
C PRO A 71 1.01 -10.15 6.36
N ASP A 72 0.40 -11.04 7.15
CA ASP A 72 -0.16 -12.31 6.66
C ASP A 72 -1.33 -12.09 5.69
N GLU A 73 -2.19 -11.11 5.97
CA GLU A 73 -3.29 -10.71 5.10
C GLU A 73 -2.78 -10.10 3.79
N ALA A 74 -1.77 -9.23 3.86
CA ALA A 74 -1.11 -8.67 2.68
C ALA A 74 -0.46 -9.77 1.81
N LEU A 75 0.22 -10.72 2.44
CA LEU A 75 0.82 -11.87 1.76
C LEU A 75 -0.25 -12.76 1.11
N HIS A 76 -1.37 -12.98 1.79
CA HIS A 76 -2.48 -13.75 1.25
C HIS A 76 -3.03 -13.14 -0.05
N PHE A 77 -3.22 -11.83 -0.10
CA PHE A 77 -3.68 -11.13 -1.31
C PHE A 77 -2.67 -11.27 -2.46
N GLN A 78 -1.37 -11.11 -2.19
CA GLN A 78 -0.34 -11.34 -3.21
C GLN A 78 -0.34 -12.79 -3.72
N GLN A 79 -0.51 -13.77 -2.84
CA GLN A 79 -0.61 -15.18 -3.23
C GLN A 79 -1.84 -15.42 -4.13
N LEU A 80 -2.99 -14.82 -3.81
CA LEU A 80 -4.18 -14.91 -4.67
C LEU A 80 -3.94 -14.32 -6.06
N MET A 81 -3.24 -13.18 -6.16
CA MET A 81 -2.86 -12.58 -7.44
C MET A 81 -2.02 -13.54 -8.29
N TYR A 82 -1.02 -14.17 -7.68
CA TYR A 82 -0.13 -15.10 -8.38
C TYR A 82 -0.82 -16.42 -8.74
N ALA A 83 -1.67 -16.94 -7.85
CA ALA A 83 -2.43 -18.17 -8.08
C ALA A 83 -3.44 -18.02 -9.23
N HIS A 84 -3.98 -16.81 -9.42
CA HIS A 84 -4.97 -16.48 -10.44
C HIS A 84 -4.45 -15.49 -11.50
N ARG A 85 -3.18 -15.64 -11.88
CA ARG A 85 -2.48 -14.69 -12.77
C ARG A 85 -3.20 -14.46 -14.11
N ASP A 86 -3.93 -15.45 -14.60
CA ASP A 86 -4.75 -15.36 -15.81
C ASP A 86 -5.82 -14.27 -15.70
N LEU A 87 -6.42 -14.08 -14.52
CA LEU A 87 -7.44 -13.06 -14.27
C LEU A 87 -6.89 -11.63 -14.31
N PHE A 88 -5.57 -11.47 -14.15
CA PHE A 88 -4.82 -10.21 -14.15
C PHE A 88 -3.95 -10.07 -15.42
N SER A 89 -4.35 -10.71 -16.51
CA SER A 89 -3.60 -10.71 -17.76
C SER A 89 -4.46 -10.21 -18.93
N THR A 90 -3.79 -9.64 -19.94
CA THR A 90 -4.44 -9.15 -21.16
C THR A 90 -3.45 -9.14 -22.33
N THR A 91 -3.99 -9.19 -23.54
CA THR A 91 -3.23 -9.04 -24.78
C THR A 91 -3.00 -7.57 -25.14
N ASP A 92 -3.83 -6.65 -24.64
CA ASP A 92 -3.67 -5.21 -24.89
C ASP A 92 -2.34 -4.70 -24.28
N PRO A 93 -1.44 -4.11 -25.09
CA PRO A 93 -0.14 -3.68 -24.60
C PRO A 93 -0.18 -2.61 -23.51
N GLY A 94 -1.11 -1.66 -23.60
CA GLY A 94 -1.22 -0.53 -22.66
C GLY A 94 -1.74 -1.00 -21.32
N VAL A 95 -2.82 -1.79 -21.33
CA VAL A 95 -3.39 -2.38 -20.13
C VAL A 95 -2.41 -3.35 -19.48
N ARG A 96 -1.70 -4.17 -20.27
CA ARG A 96 -0.66 -5.07 -19.75
C ARG A 96 0.47 -4.31 -19.06
N GLN A 97 0.87 -3.15 -19.57
CA GLN A 97 1.88 -2.32 -18.91
C GLN A 97 1.39 -1.82 -17.55
N ALA A 98 0.16 -1.34 -17.47
CA ALA A 98 -0.45 -0.89 -16.22
C ALA A 98 -0.55 -2.03 -15.19
N LEU A 99 -1.02 -3.21 -15.60
CA LEU A 99 -1.11 -4.40 -14.73
C LEU A 99 0.27 -4.84 -14.21
N ASN A 100 1.29 -4.84 -15.07
CA ASN A 100 2.65 -5.18 -14.65
C ASN A 100 3.23 -4.14 -13.68
N HIS A 101 2.85 -2.87 -13.81
CA HIS A 101 3.25 -1.83 -12.87
C HIS A 101 2.58 -2.04 -11.51
N ALA A 102 1.26 -2.26 -11.51
CA ALA A 102 0.50 -2.54 -10.29
C ALA A 102 1.00 -3.80 -9.58
N ALA A 103 1.30 -4.89 -10.31
CA ALA A 103 1.86 -6.10 -9.72
C ALA A 103 3.19 -5.84 -8.98
N ARG A 104 4.07 -4.97 -9.53
CA ARG A 104 5.30 -4.55 -8.82
C ARG A 104 5.01 -3.73 -7.58
N GLN A 105 3.93 -2.93 -7.58
CA GLN A 105 3.51 -2.18 -6.39
C GLN A 105 2.98 -3.14 -5.31
N VAL A 106 2.22 -4.17 -5.69
CA VAL A 106 1.79 -5.23 -4.76
C VAL A 106 3.00 -5.88 -4.11
N ASP A 107 4.01 -6.28 -4.91
CA ASP A 107 5.23 -6.89 -4.37
C ASP A 107 5.95 -5.95 -3.40
N ALA A 108 6.10 -4.68 -3.74
CA ALA A 108 6.75 -3.70 -2.88
C ALA A 108 6.00 -3.47 -1.57
N ILE A 109 4.67 -3.37 -1.61
CA ILE A 109 3.84 -3.19 -0.41
C ILE A 109 3.95 -4.41 0.50
N VAL A 110 3.89 -5.62 -0.05
CA VAL A 110 4.05 -6.84 0.77
C VAL A 110 5.45 -6.96 1.35
N GLU A 111 6.49 -6.66 0.57
CA GLU A 111 7.86 -6.62 1.07
C GLU A 111 7.99 -5.63 2.25
N MET A 112 7.43 -4.43 2.11
CA MET A 112 7.40 -3.44 3.19
C MET A 112 6.63 -3.94 4.42
N ALA A 113 5.46 -4.57 4.23
CA ALA A 113 4.65 -5.09 5.33
C ALA A 113 5.37 -6.22 6.10
N VAL A 114 6.06 -7.11 5.40
CA VAL A 114 6.78 -8.26 6.00
C VAL A 114 8.10 -7.83 6.65
N THR A 115 8.75 -6.78 6.15
CA THR A 115 10.02 -6.28 6.68
C THR A 115 9.86 -5.15 7.70
N ALA A 116 8.65 -4.64 7.90
CA ALA A 116 8.38 -3.62 8.90
C ALA A 116 8.77 -4.15 10.30
N PRO A 117 9.57 -3.39 11.06
CA PRO A 117 9.87 -3.78 12.44
C PRO A 117 8.59 -3.81 13.27
N GLU A 118 8.43 -4.81 14.15
CA GLU A 118 7.38 -4.79 15.16
C GLU A 118 7.57 -3.55 16.03
N PHE A 119 6.75 -2.52 15.82
CA PHE A 119 6.65 -1.42 16.75
C PHE A 119 5.89 -1.91 17.98
N ALA A 120 6.63 -2.30 19.01
CA ALA A 120 6.04 -2.49 20.33
C ALA A 120 5.41 -1.15 20.77
N PRO A 121 4.13 -1.14 21.21
CA PRO A 121 3.55 0.07 21.76
C PRO A 121 4.33 0.45 23.04
N VAL A 122 4.83 1.68 23.07
CA VAL A 122 5.50 2.29 24.22
C VAL A 122 4.48 2.71 25.26
#